data_AF-A0A2X3BL30-F1
#
_entry.id   AF-A0A2X3BL30-F1
#
_cell.length_a   1.000
_cell.length_b   1.000
_cell.length_c   1.000
_cell.angle_alpha   90.00
_cell.angle_beta   90.00
_cell.angle_gamma   90.00
#
_symmetry.space_group_name_H-M   'P 1'
#
loop_
_entity.id
_entity.type
_entity.pdbx_description
1 polymer ?
#
loop_
_entity_poly.entity_id
_entity_poly.type
_entity_poly.pdbx_seq_one_letter_code
_entity_poly.pdbx_strand_id
1 'polypeptide(L)' 'MDHTFTAIDMRKQGQDVERRVLAQAVKWHAEHRVLMNGDRTVIFR' A
#
# COMPACT_ATOMS: atom_id res chain seq x y z
N MET A 1 28.60 0.55 12.21
CA MET A 1 27.53 0.53 11.19
C MET A 1 26.98 -0.88 11.22
N ASP A 2 25.84 -1.07 11.86
CA ASP A 2 25.24 -2.39 12.05
C ASP A 2 24.60 -2.85 10.74
N HIS A 3 25.04 -4.00 10.23
CA HIS A 3 24.57 -4.59 8.97
C HIS A 3 23.50 -5.66 9.18
N THR A 4 22.84 -5.67 10.35
CA THR A 4 21.91 -6.74 10.73
C THR A 4 20.45 -6.36 10.46
N PHE A 5 20.17 -5.68 9.35
CA PHE A 5 18.82 -5.72 8.77
C PHE A 5 18.69 -7.07 8.05
N THR A 6 18.37 -8.09 8.84
CA THR A 6 18.12 -9.42 8.30
C THR A 6 16.94 -9.34 7.33
N ALA A 7 16.89 -10.21 6.32
CA ALA A 7 15.74 -10.27 5.40
C ALA A 7 14.37 -10.38 6.11
N ILE A 8 14.36 -10.95 7.33
CA ILE A 8 13.19 -11.04 8.20
C ILE A 8 12.70 -9.65 8.66
N ASP A 9 13.61 -8.73 8.98
CA ASP A 9 13.29 -7.40 9.50
C ASP A 9 12.75 -6.51 8.37
N MET A 10 13.33 -6.62 7.16
CA MET A 10 12.79 -5.98 5.96
C MET A 10 11.38 -6.50 5.63
N ARG A 11 11.14 -7.81 5.78
CA ARG A 11 9.83 -8.41 5.53
C ARG A 11 8.79 -7.93 6.53
N LYS A 12 9.13 -7.83 7.82
CA LYS A 12 8.24 -7.27 8.85
C LYS A 12 7.88 -5.82 8.55
N GLN A 13 8.86 -5.02 8.15
CA GLN A 13 8.64 -3.63 7.76
C GLN A 13 7.73 -3.51 6.53
N GLY A 14 7.88 -4.41 5.55
CA GLY A 14 7.02 -4.47 4.36
C GLY A 14 5.56 -4.80 4.69
N GLN A 15 5.33 -5.76 5.57
CA GLN A 15 3.97 -6.22 5.91
C GLN A 15 3.07 -5.11 6.47
N ASP A 16 3.61 -4.23 7.32
CA ASP A 16 2.80 -3.16 7.91
C ASP A 16 2.46 -2.07 6.89
N VAL A 17 3.38 -1.78 5.96
CA VAL A 17 3.13 -0.86 4.85
C VAL A 17 2.09 -1.44 3.90
N GLU A 18 2.25 -2.70 3.49
CA GLU A 18 1.32 -3.40 2.61
C GLU A 18 -0.10 -3.42 3.18
N ARG A 19 -0.25 -3.76 4.48
CA ARG A 19 -1.56 -3.77 5.16
C ARG A 19 -2.23 -2.39 5.13
N ARG A 20 -1.49 -1.33 5.44
CA ARG A 20 -2.04 0.04 5.47
C ARG A 20 -2.45 0.51 4.09
N VAL A 21 -1.60 0.31 3.08
CA VAL A 21 -1.88 0.72 1.70
C VAL A 21 -3.06 -0.05 1.14
N LEU A 22 -3.14 -1.36 1.39
CA LEU A 22 -4.26 -2.18 0.95
C LEU A 22 -5.57 -1.76 1.60
N ALA A 23 -5.59 -1.56 2.93
CA ALA A 23 -6.80 -1.10 3.63
C ALA A 23 -7.28 0.26 3.10
N GLN A 24 -6.34 1.18 2.82
CA GLN A 24 -6.66 2.48 2.27
C GLN A 24 -7.22 2.40 0.85
N ALA A 25 -6.63 1.55 0.00
CA ALA A 25 -7.11 1.32 -1.37
C ALA A 25 -8.53 0.71 -1.39
N VAL A 26 -8.79 -0.28 -0.54
CA VAL A 26 -10.12 -0.89 -0.39
C VAL A 26 -11.15 0.15 0.06
N LYS A 27 -10.78 1.02 1.01
CA LYS A 27 -11.65 2.12 1.46
C LYS A 27 -12.01 3.06 0.31
N TRP A 28 -11.04 3.52 -0.48
CA TRP A 28 -11.33 4.38 -1.63
C TRP A 28 -12.21 3.69 -2.67
N HIS A 29 -12.01 2.39 -2.89
CA HIS A 29 -12.85 1.62 -3.81
C HIS A 29 -14.28 1.50 -3.31
N ALA A 30 -14.48 1.19 -2.03
CA ALA A 30 -15.80 1.09 -1.39
C ALA A 30 -16.54 2.44 -1.33
N GLU A 31 -15.81 3.55 -1.22
CA GLU A 31 -16.36 4.91 -1.28
C GLU A 31 -16.62 5.40 -2.72
N HIS A 32 -16.43 4.55 -3.74
CA HIS A 32 -16.55 4.90 -5.16
C HIS A 32 -15.66 6.08 -5.60
N ARG A 33 -14.49 6.23 -4.98
CA ARG A 33 -13.55 7.34 -5.23
C ARG A 33 -12.47 7.04 -6.27
N VAL A 34 -12.45 5.82 -6.80
CA VAL A 34 -11.44 5.35 -7.75
C VAL A 34 -12.04 5.28 -9.14
N LEU A 35 -11.46 6.01 -10.09
CA LEU A 35 -11.83 5.96 -11.50
C LEU A 35 -10.69 5.39 -12.34
N MET A 36 -11.00 4.43 -13.21
CA MET A 36 -10.03 3.82 -14.12
C MET A 36 -9.68 4.77 -15.25
N ASN A 37 -8.38 4.94 -15.52
CA ASN A 37 -7.83 5.70 -16.64
C ASN A 37 -6.80 4.85 -17.37
N GLY A 38 -7.27 3.98 -18.26
CA GLY A 38 -6.43 3.00 -18.96
C GLY A 38 -5.72 2.06 -17.98
N ASP A 39 -4.39 2.17 -17.92
CA ASP A 39 -3.48 1.41 -17.05
C ASP A 39 -3.31 2.01 -15.64
N ARG A 40 -3.98 3.13 -15.35
CA ARG A 40 -3.85 3.87 -14.08
C ARG A 40 -5.21 4.14 -13.45
N THR A 41 -5.20 4.66 -12.23
CA THR A 41 -6.41 5.09 -11.51
C THR A 41 -6.27 6.52 -11.00
N VAL A 42 -7.35 7.30 -11.11
CA VAL A 42 -7.49 8.62 -10.48
C VAL A 42 -8.28 8.46 -9.19
N ILE A 43 -7.82 9.08 -8.11
CA ILE A 43 -8.49 9.06 -6.80
C ILE A 43 -8.95 10.48 -6.48
N PHE A 44 -10.24 10.66 -6.25
CA PHE A 44 -10.80 11.95 -5.82
C PHE A 44 -10.54 12.16 -4.32
N ARG A 45 -9.90 13.28 -3.93
CA ARG A 45 -9.57 13.61 -2.53
C ARG A 45 -10.78 14.14 -1.76
#